data_AF-S3B8T5-F1
#
_entry.id   AF-S3B8T5-F1
#
_cell.length_a   1.000
_cell.length_b   1.000
_cell.length_c   1.000
_cell.angle_alpha   90.00
_cell.angle_beta   90.00
_cell.angle_gamma   90.00
#
_symmetry.space_group_name_H-M   'P 1'
#
loop_
_entity.id
_entity.type
_entity.pdbx_description
1 polymer ?
#
loop_
_entity_poly.entity_id
_entity_poly.type
_entity_poly.pdbx_seq_one_letter_code
_entity_poly.pdbx_strand_id
1 'polypeptide(L)'
;MRHVRTITENDCNRQAGEGPASPSLRGTAAPPGTLTAVPQADQTSPESFPGPPRPARVTPVPLAELARLLDADDPGAPVGGALAEAGDVKAVSVTGITHDSRAVRPGDVYAALPGARLHGADFVEQARTLGAAAVLTDPGGTERARATGLPVLTVPDPRGRMGELAAAIYGRPGEDLLQIGITGTSGKTTTAYLVEGGLRKAAEKEGGLTGLIGTVESRIGDERIKSERTTPEATDLQALFAVMRERGVGSLAMEVSSHALVLGRVDGCVFDIGVFNNLSPEHLDFHPDMEDYFQAKRQLFTPRRSRAAVVNFDDEYGFRLLTELKEEGFPVVSFSAEGHPDADWRAEDVELGPLGSTFTAVGPDGQRVPGGVPLAGPFNVSNALAALTALVSAGIDPHTAAEGIASVPGVPGRLQRVDAGQDYLAIVDYAHKPDAVESVLYAVRKVTDGAVHAVLGCGGDRDPHKRPAMGAALARLSDTAVLTSDNPRSEDPLAILAAMLGGAAEVPAHERGTVLLEEDRAAAIRAAVARAEPGDSVLVLGKGHEQGQDIAGVVRPFDDVEVLREAIRERTHSAVPAPAASPPPATPSSPVPSSPPPHPDLPTENHRTDDQNR
;
A
#
# COMPACT_ATOMS: atom_id res chain seq x y z
N MET A 1 -13.55 39.36 -31.14
CA MET A 1 -14.43 40.55 -30.93
C MET A 1 -15.52 40.13 -29.94
N ARG A 2 -15.28 40.19 -28.62
CA ARG A 2 -15.58 41.28 -27.66
C ARG A 2 -17.07 41.66 -27.56
N HIS A 3 -17.69 41.25 -26.44
CA HIS A 3 -18.43 42.05 -25.43
C HIS A 3 -19.16 41.07 -24.49
N VAL A 4 -18.68 40.73 -23.29
CA VAL A 4 -18.74 41.46 -21.99
C VAL A 4 -20.03 42.27 -21.76
N ARG A 5 -20.84 41.85 -20.77
CA ARG A 5 -21.54 42.74 -19.82
C ARG A 5 -21.64 42.09 -18.44
N THR A 6 -21.12 42.81 -17.46
CA THR A 6 -21.33 42.65 -16.01
C THR A 6 -22.01 43.95 -15.56
N ILE A 7 -23.09 43.90 -14.77
CA ILE A 7 -23.49 44.98 -13.84
C ILE A 7 -24.15 44.36 -12.60
N THR A 8 -23.76 44.94 -11.47
CA THR A 8 -23.91 44.64 -10.04
C THR A 8 -25.26 45.01 -9.41
N GLU A 9 -25.37 44.67 -8.13
CA GLU A 9 -26.45 44.82 -7.13
C GLU A 9 -26.92 46.27 -6.82
N ASN A 10 -28.16 46.39 -6.30
CA ASN A 10 -28.50 47.27 -5.17
C ASN A 10 -29.92 47.02 -4.59
N ASP A 11 -29.94 46.65 -3.31
CA ASP A 11 -30.68 47.20 -2.15
C ASP A 11 -32.16 47.66 -2.15
N CYS A 12 -32.87 47.09 -1.15
CA CYS A 12 -33.78 47.72 -0.16
C CYS A 12 -35.30 47.92 -0.40
N ASN A 13 -36.06 46.94 0.10
CA ASN A 13 -37.16 47.01 1.11
C ASN A 13 -38.41 47.92 0.95
N ARG A 14 -39.62 47.28 0.94
CA ARG A 14 -40.72 47.48 1.93
C ARG A 14 -41.97 46.59 1.67
N GLN A 15 -42.32 45.77 2.69
CA GLN A 15 -43.66 45.44 3.29
C GLN A 15 -44.89 45.15 2.40
N ALA A 16 -45.88 44.31 2.72
CA ALA A 16 -46.18 43.31 3.75
C ALA A 16 -47.51 42.65 3.30
N GLY A 17 -47.77 41.38 3.64
CA GLY A 17 -49.05 40.71 3.38
C GLY A 17 -49.16 39.35 4.06
N GLU A 18 -50.08 39.24 5.01
CA GLU A 18 -50.30 38.16 5.97
C GLU A 18 -50.94 36.89 5.36
N GLY A 19 -50.59 35.71 5.91
CA GLY A 19 -51.26 34.42 5.69
C GLY A 19 -50.69 33.35 6.64
N PRO A 20 -51.50 32.37 7.12
CA PRO A 20 -51.51 31.99 8.54
C PRO A 20 -50.57 30.85 8.95
N ALA A 21 -50.22 30.86 10.23
CA ALA A 21 -49.39 29.89 10.94
C ALA A 21 -50.19 28.70 11.50
N SER A 22 -49.58 27.50 11.48
CA SER A 22 -49.47 26.49 12.58
C SER A 22 -49.20 25.07 12.03
N PRO A 23 -48.67 24.10 12.82
CA PRO A 23 -47.97 24.20 14.10
C PRO A 23 -46.62 23.45 14.16
N SER A 24 -45.81 23.81 15.16
CA SER A 24 -44.63 23.06 15.58
C SER A 24 -45.05 21.80 16.37
N LEU A 25 -44.34 20.69 16.16
CA LEU A 25 -44.28 19.59 17.11
C LEU A 25 -42.81 19.19 17.31
N ARG A 26 -42.24 19.66 18.43
CA ARG A 26 -41.11 18.99 19.08
C ARG A 26 -41.63 17.70 19.73
N GLY A 27 -40.90 16.60 19.56
CA GLY A 27 -41.03 15.43 20.43
C GLY A 27 -40.73 14.11 19.73
N THR A 28 -39.45 13.74 19.69
CA THR A 28 -38.90 12.49 20.26
C THR A 28 -37.53 12.23 19.64
N ALA A 29 -36.51 12.15 20.50
CA ALA A 29 -35.17 11.75 20.11
C ALA A 29 -35.20 10.30 19.63
N ALA A 30 -34.72 10.06 18.40
CA ALA A 30 -34.39 8.72 17.95
C ALA A 30 -33.19 8.21 18.78
N PRO A 31 -33.20 6.96 19.26
CA PRO A 31 -32.05 6.39 19.93
C PRO A 31 -30.86 6.31 18.95
N PRO A 32 -29.60 6.39 19.41
CA PRO A 32 -28.44 6.21 18.55
C PRO A 32 -28.53 4.83 17.90
N GLY A 33 -28.72 4.82 16.58
CA GLY A 33 -28.78 3.61 15.78
C GLY A 33 -27.45 2.86 15.91
N THR A 34 -27.54 1.62 16.37
CA THR A 34 -26.49 0.61 16.29
C THR A 34 -25.95 0.53 14.87
N LEU A 35 -24.67 0.90 14.71
CA LEU A 35 -23.87 0.61 13.53
C LEU A 35 -23.91 -0.90 13.28
N THR A 36 -24.73 -1.31 12.30
CA THR A 36 -24.73 -2.66 11.79
C THR A 36 -23.59 -2.74 10.80
N ALA A 37 -22.48 -3.34 11.23
CA ALA A 37 -21.42 -3.76 10.34
C ALA A 37 -22.02 -4.72 9.31
N VAL A 38 -21.84 -4.42 8.03
CA VAL A 38 -22.12 -5.37 6.94
C VAL A 38 -21.00 -6.41 6.99
N PRO A 39 -21.28 -7.70 7.25
CA PRO A 39 -20.28 -8.75 7.15
C PRO A 39 -20.21 -9.19 5.69
N GLN A 40 -19.03 -9.10 5.06
CA GLN A 40 -18.70 -10.00 3.97
C GLN A 40 -17.74 -11.06 4.48
N ALA A 41 -18.11 -12.30 4.16
CA ALA A 41 -17.51 -13.52 4.61
C ALA A 41 -16.20 -13.78 3.87
N ASP A 42 -15.11 -13.89 4.63
CA ASP A 42 -14.33 -15.12 4.62
C ASP A 42 -13.66 -15.31 5.99
N GLN A 43 -13.79 -16.53 6.51
CA GLN A 43 -13.40 -17.01 7.86
C GLN A 43 -14.31 -16.62 9.04
N THR A 44 -15.58 -17.02 9.00
CA THR A 44 -16.37 -17.20 10.23
C THR A 44 -16.01 -18.54 10.88
N SER A 45 -14.99 -18.54 11.73
CA SER A 45 -14.86 -19.51 12.82
C SER A 45 -15.64 -18.93 14.03
N PRO A 46 -16.35 -19.72 14.84
CA PRO A 46 -17.12 -19.20 15.99
C PRO A 46 -16.29 -18.50 17.09
N GLU A 47 -14.96 -18.48 16.95
CA GLU A 47 -13.97 -17.93 17.91
C GLU A 47 -13.01 -16.92 17.25
N SER A 48 -13.42 -16.17 16.22
CA SER A 48 -12.51 -15.18 15.61
C SER A 48 -12.43 -13.89 16.47
N PHE A 49 -11.50 -13.83 17.40
CA PHE A 49 -11.10 -12.56 18.02
C PHE A 49 -10.59 -11.59 16.93
N PRO A 50 -10.92 -10.30 16.98
CA PRO A 50 -10.36 -9.31 16.06
C PRO A 50 -8.83 -9.20 16.23
N GLY A 51 -8.14 -8.83 15.16
CA GLY A 51 -6.68 -8.67 15.14
C GLY A 51 -5.95 -9.78 14.38
N PRO A 52 -4.60 -9.73 14.33
CA PRO A 52 -3.79 -10.72 13.62
C PRO A 52 -3.87 -12.11 14.27
N PRO A 53 -3.45 -13.16 13.53
CA PRO A 53 -3.33 -14.50 14.11
C PRO A 53 -2.40 -14.50 15.33
N ARG A 54 -2.66 -15.42 16.26
CA ARG A 54 -1.91 -15.61 17.51
C ARG A 54 -1.28 -17.00 17.52
N PRO A 55 -0.10 -17.16 18.16
CA PRO A 55 0.54 -18.46 18.30
C PRO A 55 -0.38 -19.45 19.03
N ALA A 56 -0.37 -20.71 18.60
CA ALA A 56 -1.17 -21.76 19.19
C ALA A 56 -0.57 -22.28 20.51
N ARG A 57 0.75 -22.13 20.69
CA ARG A 57 1.50 -22.63 21.85
C ARG A 57 2.39 -21.53 22.42
N VAL A 58 1.96 -20.96 23.54
CA VAL A 58 2.77 -20.02 24.32
C VAL A 58 3.09 -20.65 25.66
N THR A 59 4.36 -20.67 26.03
CA THR A 59 4.78 -21.04 27.38
C THR A 59 4.31 -19.96 28.34
N PRO A 60 3.48 -20.27 29.35
CA PRO A 60 2.98 -19.25 30.27
C PRO A 60 4.11 -18.55 31.03
N VAL A 61 4.08 -17.23 31.06
CA VAL A 61 5.06 -16.38 31.76
C VAL A 61 4.45 -15.90 33.08
N PRO A 62 5.11 -16.07 34.23
CA PRO A 62 4.63 -15.53 35.50
C PRO A 62 4.51 -14.00 35.46
N LEU A 63 3.37 -13.46 35.90
CA LEU A 63 3.15 -12.00 35.91
C LEU A 63 4.21 -11.25 36.73
N ALA A 64 4.71 -11.88 37.81
CA ALA A 64 5.76 -11.34 38.64
C ALA A 64 7.12 -11.17 37.92
N GLU A 65 7.35 -11.91 36.82
CA GLU A 65 8.53 -11.74 35.97
C GLU A 65 8.37 -10.54 35.04
N LEU A 66 7.18 -10.38 34.45
CA LEU A 66 6.85 -9.21 33.63
C LEU A 66 6.91 -7.90 34.44
N ALA A 67 6.46 -7.91 35.69
CA ALA A 67 6.60 -6.77 36.59
C ALA A 67 8.08 -6.40 36.84
N ARG A 68 8.93 -7.40 37.06
CA ARG A 68 10.39 -7.19 37.25
C ARG A 68 11.05 -6.63 35.99
N LEU A 69 10.61 -7.04 34.81
CA LEU A 69 11.08 -6.48 33.55
C LEU A 69 10.77 -4.98 33.46
N LEU A 70 9.55 -4.59 33.84
CA LEU A 70 9.14 -3.18 33.83
C LEU A 70 9.92 -2.32 34.84
N ASP A 71 10.19 -2.85 36.04
CA ASP A 71 10.99 -2.15 37.05
C ASP A 71 12.47 -2.04 36.64
N ALA A 72 13.02 -3.04 35.95
CA ALA A 72 14.43 -3.03 35.52
C ALA A 72 14.71 -1.96 34.45
N ASP A 73 13.72 -1.65 33.61
CA ASP A 73 13.84 -0.62 32.57
C ASP A 73 13.42 0.79 33.06
N ASP A 74 13.14 0.97 34.36
CA ASP A 74 12.90 2.26 35.02
C ASP A 74 13.87 2.49 36.19
N PRO A 75 15.07 3.06 35.96
CA PRO A 75 16.08 3.24 36.99
C PRO A 75 15.67 4.20 38.13
N GLY A 76 14.53 4.89 38.02
CA GLY A 76 13.96 5.76 39.05
C GLY A 76 12.84 5.15 39.88
N ALA A 77 12.32 3.97 39.51
CA ALA A 77 11.21 3.32 40.21
C ALA A 77 11.71 2.46 41.39
N PRO A 78 11.01 2.46 42.56
CA PRO A 78 11.28 1.49 43.60
C PRO A 78 11.04 0.06 43.08
N VAL A 79 11.90 -0.89 43.43
CA VAL A 79 11.73 -2.32 43.08
C VAL A 79 10.37 -2.80 43.62
N GLY A 80 9.48 -3.26 42.75
CA GLY A 80 8.09 -3.59 43.06
C GLY A 80 7.09 -2.43 42.86
N GLY A 81 7.51 -1.29 42.30
CA GLY A 81 6.70 -0.08 42.11
C GLY A 81 5.68 -0.18 40.98
N ALA A 82 5.94 -1.00 39.95
CA ALA A 82 4.97 -1.23 38.88
C ALA A 82 3.74 -2.03 39.33
N LEU A 83 3.83 -2.79 40.42
CA LEU A 83 2.72 -3.60 40.92
C LEU A 83 1.81 -2.79 41.85
N ALA A 84 0.68 -2.38 41.29
CA ALA A 84 -0.39 -1.73 42.01
C ALA A 84 -1.31 -2.80 42.63
N GLU A 85 -0.97 -3.32 43.83
CA GLU A 85 -1.58 -4.55 44.40
C GLU A 85 -3.12 -4.65 44.37
N ALA A 86 -3.61 -5.78 43.82
CA ALA A 86 -4.74 -6.59 44.28
C ALA A 86 -4.54 -8.04 43.81
N GLY A 87 -4.34 -9.00 44.73
CA GLY A 87 -4.22 -10.45 44.45
C GLY A 87 -2.80 -11.04 44.52
N ASP A 88 -2.68 -12.37 44.71
CA ASP A 88 -1.39 -13.08 44.79
C ASP A 88 -0.75 -13.21 43.39
N VAL A 89 0.00 -12.18 43.00
CA VAL A 89 0.70 -12.02 41.71
C VAL A 89 1.62 -13.21 41.38
N LYS A 90 2.07 -13.97 42.39
CA LYS A 90 2.97 -15.13 42.19
C LYS A 90 2.29 -16.31 41.52
N ALA A 91 0.96 -16.40 41.54
CA ALA A 91 0.20 -17.49 40.95
C ALA A 91 -0.35 -17.18 39.54
N VAL A 92 -0.30 -15.93 39.09
CA VAL A 92 -0.86 -15.51 37.80
C VAL A 92 0.14 -15.77 36.68
N SER A 93 -0.28 -16.54 35.69
CA SER A 93 0.49 -16.78 34.46
C SER A 93 -0.17 -16.13 33.26
N VAL A 94 0.63 -15.57 32.38
CA VAL A 94 0.22 -14.83 31.19
C VAL A 94 0.62 -15.60 29.94
N THR A 95 -0.26 -15.66 28.95
CA THR A 95 -0.02 -16.35 27.66
C THR A 95 -0.13 -15.43 26.45
N GLY A 96 -0.40 -14.14 26.67
CA GLY A 96 -0.48 -13.18 25.60
C GLY A 96 -0.66 -11.75 26.09
N ILE A 97 -0.67 -10.81 25.17
CA ILE A 97 -0.92 -9.39 25.41
C ILE A 97 -1.66 -8.78 24.22
N THR A 98 -2.56 -7.85 24.48
CA THR A 98 -3.25 -7.05 23.46
C THR A 98 -3.56 -5.65 23.96
N HIS A 99 -3.62 -4.68 23.04
CA HIS A 99 -4.01 -3.29 23.31
C HIS A 99 -5.49 -3.01 22.94
N ASP A 100 -6.17 -3.96 22.30
CA ASP A 100 -7.59 -3.86 21.93
C ASP A 100 -8.44 -4.68 22.90
N SER A 101 -9.33 -4.01 23.64
CA SER A 101 -10.19 -4.65 24.64
C SER A 101 -11.10 -5.72 24.02
N ARG A 102 -11.42 -5.60 22.72
CA ARG A 102 -12.27 -6.55 21.98
C ARG A 102 -11.53 -7.81 21.58
N ALA A 103 -10.19 -7.76 21.54
CA ALA A 103 -9.31 -8.84 21.11
C ALA A 103 -8.75 -9.68 22.26
N VAL A 104 -9.08 -9.33 23.51
CA VAL A 104 -8.59 -10.02 24.72
C VAL A 104 -9.00 -11.50 24.67
N ARG A 105 -8.01 -12.37 24.86
CA ARG A 105 -8.20 -13.81 25.08
C ARG A 105 -7.95 -14.16 26.55
N PRO A 106 -8.54 -15.25 27.06
CA PRO A 106 -8.22 -15.74 28.40
C PRO A 106 -6.71 -15.90 28.61
N GLY A 107 -6.17 -15.31 29.68
CA GLY A 107 -4.73 -15.33 29.98
C GLY A 107 -3.92 -14.15 29.42
N ASP A 108 -4.55 -13.23 28.70
CA ASP A 108 -3.87 -12.04 28.16
C ASP A 108 -3.63 -10.95 29.23
N VAL A 109 -2.54 -10.21 29.07
CA VAL A 109 -2.42 -8.85 29.61
C VAL A 109 -3.17 -7.89 28.69
N TYR A 110 -4.09 -7.10 29.23
CA TYR A 110 -4.71 -6.00 28.49
C TYR A 110 -3.92 -4.70 28.70
N ALA A 111 -3.36 -4.15 27.61
CA ALA A 111 -2.67 -2.86 27.61
C ALA A 111 -3.67 -1.71 27.42
N ALA A 112 -4.08 -1.12 28.54
CA ALA A 112 -5.02 -0.01 28.65
C ALA A 112 -4.32 1.35 28.48
N LEU A 113 -4.06 1.74 27.22
CA LEU A 113 -3.27 2.93 26.89
C LEU A 113 -4.06 4.25 26.91
N PRO A 114 -3.44 5.39 27.25
CA PRO A 114 -4.04 6.70 26.97
C PRO A 114 -4.11 6.92 25.44
N GLY A 115 -5.27 7.31 24.93
CA GLY A 115 -5.49 7.60 23.52
C GLY A 115 -5.89 9.06 23.28
N ALA A 116 -5.90 9.50 22.01
CA ALA A 116 -6.24 10.87 21.64
C ALA A 116 -7.71 11.26 21.91
N ARG A 117 -8.60 10.27 22.08
CA ARG A 117 -10.05 10.48 22.28
C ARG A 117 -10.57 9.85 23.57
N LEU A 118 -10.14 8.62 23.84
CA LEU A 118 -10.59 7.80 24.96
C LEU A 118 -9.37 7.16 25.63
N HIS A 119 -9.53 6.80 26.89
CA HIS A 119 -8.50 6.09 27.64
C HIS A 119 -8.82 4.59 27.64
N GLY A 120 -7.85 3.72 27.35
CA GLY A 120 -8.04 2.26 27.33
C GLY A 120 -8.59 1.70 28.65
N ALA A 121 -8.20 2.31 29.76
CA ALA A 121 -8.75 2.00 31.09
C ALA A 121 -10.28 2.17 31.24
N ASP A 122 -10.96 2.81 30.29
CA ASP A 122 -12.43 2.89 30.26
C ASP A 122 -13.08 1.56 29.83
N PHE A 123 -12.28 0.63 29.28
CA PHE A 123 -12.72 -0.66 28.74
C PHE A 123 -12.23 -1.88 29.56
N VAL A 124 -11.66 -1.66 30.74
CA VAL A 124 -11.07 -2.74 31.57
C VAL A 124 -12.09 -3.76 32.04
N GLU A 125 -13.36 -3.37 32.23
CA GLU A 125 -14.42 -4.31 32.62
C GLU A 125 -14.78 -5.26 31.47
N GLN A 126 -14.71 -4.78 30.22
CA GLN A 126 -14.83 -5.63 29.03
C GLN A 126 -13.67 -6.62 28.96
N ALA A 127 -12.43 -6.14 29.16
CA ALA A 127 -11.25 -7.00 29.16
C ALA A 127 -11.31 -8.08 30.26
N ARG A 128 -11.76 -7.72 31.47
CA ARG A 128 -12.00 -8.67 32.57
C ARG A 128 -13.03 -9.74 32.15
N THR A 129 -14.14 -9.32 31.56
CA THR A 129 -15.20 -10.22 31.11
C THR A 129 -14.72 -11.22 30.05
N LEU A 130 -13.77 -10.81 29.19
CA LEU A 130 -13.14 -11.67 28.18
C LEU A 130 -11.98 -12.54 28.72
N GLY A 131 -11.64 -12.39 30.01
CA GLY A 131 -10.67 -13.25 30.68
C GLY A 131 -9.24 -12.72 30.74
N ALA A 132 -9.05 -11.39 30.66
CA ALA A 132 -7.74 -10.79 30.93
C ALA A 132 -7.18 -11.27 32.28
N ALA A 133 -5.90 -11.66 32.30
CA ALA A 133 -5.19 -12.08 33.49
C ALA A 133 -4.63 -10.90 34.30
N ALA A 134 -4.35 -9.78 33.62
CA ALA A 134 -3.85 -8.55 34.23
C ALA A 134 -4.09 -7.35 33.30
N VAL A 135 -3.88 -6.13 33.83
CA VAL A 135 -3.96 -4.87 33.09
C VAL A 135 -2.64 -4.13 33.17
N LEU A 136 -2.12 -3.66 32.03
CA LEU A 136 -1.03 -2.68 31.95
C LEU A 136 -1.62 -1.31 31.66
N THR A 137 -1.32 -0.29 32.47
CA THR A 137 -1.87 1.06 32.31
C THR A 137 -0.92 2.12 32.85
N ASP A 138 -1.23 3.39 32.55
CA ASP A 138 -0.60 4.54 33.20
C ASP A 138 -1.23 4.87 34.57
N PRO A 139 -0.65 5.82 35.34
CA PRO A 139 -1.25 6.29 36.59
C PRO A 139 -2.69 6.81 36.45
N GLY A 140 -3.06 7.38 35.30
CA GLY A 140 -4.40 7.90 35.03
C GLY A 140 -5.48 6.82 34.83
N GLY A 141 -5.09 5.59 34.48
CA GLY A 141 -5.97 4.43 34.37
C GLY A 141 -5.95 3.47 35.57
N THR A 142 -5.04 3.65 36.52
CA THR A 142 -4.77 2.68 37.60
C THR A 142 -5.99 2.39 38.48
N GLU A 143 -6.69 3.42 38.96
CA GLU A 143 -7.86 3.22 39.83
C GLU A 143 -9.02 2.51 39.12
N ARG A 144 -9.25 2.84 37.83
CA ARG A 144 -10.25 2.16 37.00
C ARG A 144 -9.91 0.68 36.83
N ALA A 145 -8.64 0.37 36.58
CA ALA A 145 -8.17 -1.02 36.47
C ALA A 145 -8.29 -1.77 37.81
N ARG A 146 -7.89 -1.18 38.95
CA ARG A 146 -7.97 -1.81 40.28
C ARG A 146 -9.42 -2.16 40.66
N ALA A 147 -10.40 -1.36 40.26
CA ALA A 147 -11.80 -1.61 40.55
C ALA A 147 -12.34 -2.93 39.95
N THR A 148 -11.64 -3.49 38.96
CA THR A 148 -11.98 -4.78 38.34
C THR A 148 -11.55 -5.99 39.17
N GLY A 149 -10.67 -5.81 40.15
CA GLY A 149 -10.05 -6.88 40.93
C GLY A 149 -8.93 -7.64 40.19
N LEU A 150 -8.59 -7.25 38.95
CA LEU A 150 -7.43 -7.79 38.24
C LEU A 150 -6.12 -7.21 38.80
N PRO A 151 -5.01 -7.96 38.75
CA PRO A 151 -3.67 -7.41 38.94
C PRO A 151 -3.40 -6.26 37.96
N VAL A 152 -2.80 -5.18 38.47
CA VAL A 152 -2.50 -3.97 37.67
C VAL A 152 -1.00 -3.69 37.66
N LEU A 153 -0.44 -3.59 36.45
CA LEU A 153 0.89 -3.09 36.14
C LEU A 153 0.78 -1.60 35.78
N THR A 154 1.25 -0.72 36.65
CA THR A 154 1.21 0.73 36.46
C THR A 154 2.59 1.25 36.10
N VAL A 155 2.73 1.88 34.93
CA VAL A 155 3.98 2.51 34.48
C VAL A 155 3.71 3.88 33.85
N PRO A 156 4.62 4.87 33.91
CA PRO A 156 4.37 6.19 33.34
C PRO A 156 4.04 6.20 31.84
N ASP A 157 4.70 5.33 31.07
CA ASP A 157 4.49 5.17 29.63
C ASP A 157 4.21 3.70 29.27
N PRO A 158 2.95 3.22 29.36
CA PRO A 158 2.64 1.83 29.04
C PRO A 158 2.84 1.51 27.55
N ARG A 159 2.79 2.51 26.65
CA ARG A 159 2.98 2.32 25.21
C ARG A 159 4.43 1.96 24.91
N GLY A 160 5.39 2.70 25.45
CA GLY A 160 6.83 2.41 25.30
C GLY A 160 7.28 1.09 25.97
N ARG A 161 6.43 0.47 26.79
CA ARG A 161 6.74 -0.82 27.45
C ARG A 161 6.11 -2.04 26.78
N MET A 162 5.05 -1.86 25.99
CA MET A 162 4.27 -2.99 25.49
C MET A 162 5.05 -3.89 24.52
N GLY A 163 6.03 -3.33 23.78
CA GLY A 163 6.83 -4.09 22.82
C GLY A 163 7.74 -5.13 23.48
N GLU A 164 8.56 -4.72 24.45
CA GLU A 164 9.41 -5.66 25.21
C GLU A 164 8.59 -6.67 26.01
N LEU A 165 7.46 -6.25 26.60
CA LEU A 165 6.54 -7.17 27.26
C LEU A 165 5.98 -8.22 26.28
N ALA A 166 5.54 -7.79 25.10
CA ALA A 166 5.02 -8.71 24.09
C ALA A 166 6.11 -9.66 23.60
N ALA A 167 7.33 -9.17 23.36
CA ALA A 167 8.47 -10.00 23.02
C ALA A 167 8.73 -11.04 24.13
N ALA A 168 8.77 -10.64 25.40
CA ALA A 168 8.98 -11.56 26.52
C ALA A 168 7.87 -12.63 26.61
N ILE A 169 6.60 -12.23 26.49
CA ILE A 169 5.45 -13.15 26.58
C ILE A 169 5.48 -14.20 25.47
N TYR A 170 5.87 -13.84 24.25
CA TYR A 170 5.98 -14.82 23.16
C TYR A 170 7.37 -15.45 23.04
N GLY A 171 8.28 -15.22 23.99
CA GLY A 171 9.62 -15.80 24.00
C GLY A 171 10.51 -15.29 22.86
N ARG A 172 10.60 -13.97 22.71
CA ARG A 172 11.44 -13.21 21.77
C ARG A 172 11.43 -13.76 20.33
N PRO A 173 10.25 -13.88 19.70
CA PRO A 173 10.09 -14.63 18.46
C PRO A 173 10.84 -14.05 17.26
N GLY A 174 11.26 -12.78 17.32
CA GLY A 174 12.09 -12.18 16.28
C GLY A 174 13.54 -12.69 16.24
N GLU A 175 14.09 -13.20 17.35
CA GLU A 175 15.51 -13.63 17.39
C GLU A 175 15.83 -14.80 16.45
N ASP A 176 14.82 -15.59 16.08
CA ASP A 176 14.92 -16.74 15.17
C ASP A 176 14.65 -16.35 13.69
N LEU A 177 14.37 -15.08 13.41
CA LEU A 177 13.99 -14.60 12.08
C LEU A 177 15.07 -13.67 11.53
N LEU A 178 15.53 -13.92 10.30
CA LEU A 178 16.25 -12.91 9.53
C LEU A 178 15.30 -11.76 9.20
N GLN A 179 15.52 -10.57 9.77
CA GLN A 179 14.61 -9.44 9.69
C GLN A 179 15.21 -8.28 8.88
N ILE A 180 14.55 -7.89 7.79
CA ILE A 180 14.91 -6.71 6.99
C ILE A 180 13.81 -5.65 7.14
N GLY A 181 14.13 -4.52 7.77
CA GLY A 181 13.21 -3.41 8.01
C GLY A 181 13.44 -2.24 7.05
N ILE A 182 12.41 -1.81 6.32
CA ILE A 182 12.52 -0.78 5.30
C ILE A 182 11.78 0.50 5.73
N THR A 183 12.50 1.61 5.78
CA THR A 183 11.93 2.95 5.97
C THR A 183 12.26 3.90 4.81
N GLY A 184 11.55 5.02 4.79
CA GLY A 184 11.62 6.04 3.74
C GLY A 184 10.26 6.70 3.52
N THR A 185 10.23 7.80 2.78
CA THR A 185 8.97 8.44 2.36
C THR A 185 8.30 7.55 1.30
N SER A 186 9.00 7.27 0.21
CA SER A 186 8.52 6.45 -0.91
C SER A 186 9.29 5.14 -1.07
N GLY A 187 8.68 4.15 -1.73
CA GLY A 187 9.33 2.90 -2.11
C GLY A 187 9.33 1.78 -1.07
N LYS A 188 8.92 2.03 0.19
CA LYS A 188 8.89 1.00 1.27
C LYS A 188 8.22 -0.31 0.83
N THR A 189 6.97 -0.21 0.37
CA THR A 189 6.21 -1.38 -0.12
C THR A 189 6.94 -2.08 -1.27
N THR A 190 7.41 -1.33 -2.26
CA THR A 190 8.08 -1.91 -3.42
C THR A 190 9.35 -2.65 -3.01
N THR A 191 10.24 -1.99 -2.26
CA THR A 191 11.47 -2.61 -1.75
C THR A 191 11.17 -3.81 -0.87
N ALA A 192 10.14 -3.78 0.00
CA ALA A 192 9.77 -4.92 0.81
C ALA A 192 9.37 -6.15 -0.03
N TYR A 193 8.60 -5.96 -1.11
CA TYR A 193 8.26 -7.04 -2.05
C TYR A 193 9.46 -7.57 -2.82
N LEU A 194 10.38 -6.68 -3.24
CA LEU A 194 11.60 -7.08 -3.95
C LEU A 194 12.56 -7.87 -3.04
N VAL A 195 12.72 -7.41 -1.79
CA VAL A 195 13.47 -8.14 -0.75
C VAL A 195 12.82 -9.50 -0.52
N GLU A 196 11.49 -9.55 -0.38
CA GLU A 196 10.77 -10.81 -0.17
C GLU A 196 10.92 -11.79 -1.34
N GLY A 197 10.93 -11.31 -2.58
CA GLY A 197 11.24 -12.12 -3.76
C GLY A 197 12.65 -12.73 -3.71
N GLY A 198 13.64 -11.94 -3.30
CA GLY A 198 15.01 -12.43 -3.05
C GLY A 198 15.10 -13.46 -1.92
N LEU A 199 14.41 -13.21 -0.80
CA LEU A 199 14.33 -14.14 0.33
C LEU A 199 13.64 -15.44 -0.07
N ARG A 200 12.54 -15.39 -0.82
CA ARG A 200 11.86 -16.58 -1.37
C ARG A 200 12.82 -17.40 -2.21
N LYS A 201 13.52 -16.73 -3.14
CA LYS A 201 14.49 -17.39 -4.02
C LYS A 201 15.61 -18.07 -3.24
N ALA A 202 16.10 -17.45 -2.17
CA ALA A 202 17.09 -18.06 -1.30
C ALA A 202 16.53 -19.27 -0.52
N ALA A 203 15.31 -19.16 -0.01
CA ALA A 203 14.65 -20.20 0.77
C ALA A 203 14.17 -21.41 -0.06
N GLU A 204 13.98 -21.26 -1.38
CA GLU A 204 13.53 -22.31 -2.30
C GLU A 204 14.34 -23.61 -2.16
N LYS A 205 15.67 -23.50 -2.00
CA LYS A 205 16.57 -24.67 -1.91
C LYS A 205 16.31 -25.52 -0.67
N GLU A 206 15.82 -24.90 0.41
CA GLU A 206 15.61 -25.52 1.71
C GLU A 206 14.12 -25.78 1.99
N GLY A 207 13.23 -25.37 1.08
CA GLY A 207 11.78 -25.41 1.30
C GLY A 207 11.32 -24.48 2.43
N GLY A 208 12.08 -23.42 2.70
CA GLY A 208 11.80 -22.48 3.78
C GLY A 208 10.64 -21.52 3.44
N LEU A 209 9.97 -21.02 4.48
CA LEU A 209 8.92 -20.01 4.33
C LEU A 209 9.46 -18.61 4.63
N THR A 210 8.89 -17.62 3.95
CA THR A 210 9.19 -16.20 4.14
C THR A 210 7.98 -15.45 4.70
N GLY A 211 8.24 -14.31 5.32
CA GLY A 211 7.24 -13.37 5.78
C GLY A 211 7.30 -12.04 5.00
N LEU A 212 6.16 -11.38 4.92
CA LEU A 212 6.04 -9.98 4.49
C LEU A 212 5.13 -9.24 5.47
N ILE A 213 5.48 -8.04 5.89
CA ILE A 213 4.58 -7.17 6.66
C ILE A 213 4.62 -5.78 6.06
N GLY A 214 3.50 -5.28 5.58
CA GLY A 214 3.46 -3.96 4.97
C GLY A 214 2.06 -3.40 4.78
N THR A 215 1.99 -2.32 3.99
CA THR A 215 0.77 -1.55 3.73
C THR A 215 -0.28 -2.36 2.98
N VAL A 216 0.15 -3.12 1.97
CA VAL A 216 -0.75 -3.87 1.08
C VAL A 216 -1.33 -5.09 1.79
N GLU A 217 -0.45 -5.88 2.40
CA GLU A 217 -0.80 -7.12 3.07
C GLU A 217 0.31 -7.50 4.05
N SER A 218 -0.04 -8.37 4.99
CA SER A 218 0.94 -9.21 5.67
C SER A 218 0.85 -10.62 5.09
N ARG A 219 1.97 -11.35 5.03
CA ARG A 219 2.03 -12.69 4.46
C ARG A 219 2.87 -13.61 5.33
N ILE A 220 2.41 -14.84 5.50
CA ILE A 220 3.14 -15.94 6.13
C ILE A 220 3.21 -17.08 5.12
N GLY A 221 4.36 -17.27 4.47
CA GLY A 221 4.42 -18.10 3.27
C GLY A 221 3.52 -17.51 2.19
N ASP A 222 2.50 -18.25 1.76
CA ASP A 222 1.51 -17.78 0.78
C ASP A 222 0.18 -17.34 1.40
N GLU A 223 0.00 -17.52 2.72
CA GLU A 223 -1.20 -17.06 3.42
C GLU A 223 -1.18 -15.53 3.55
N ARG A 224 -2.19 -14.88 2.98
CA ARG A 224 -2.38 -13.43 3.06
C ARG A 224 -3.24 -13.08 4.26
N ILE A 225 -2.77 -12.08 5.00
CA ILE A 225 -3.43 -11.52 6.17
C ILE A 225 -3.70 -10.05 5.86
N LYS A 226 -4.95 -9.62 6.07
CA LYS A 226 -5.34 -8.23 5.85
C LYS A 226 -4.49 -7.31 6.73
N SER A 227 -3.91 -6.28 6.13
CA SER A 227 -3.17 -5.25 6.84
C SER A 227 -4.11 -4.13 7.29
N GLU A 228 -4.07 -3.75 8.56
CA GLU A 228 -4.77 -2.56 9.06
C GLU A 228 -3.88 -1.31 9.06
N ARG A 229 -2.56 -1.51 9.12
CA ARG A 229 -1.54 -0.46 9.25
C ARG A 229 -0.30 -0.92 8.51
N THR A 230 0.44 0.02 7.91
CA THR A 230 1.76 -0.26 7.31
C THR A 230 2.69 -1.02 8.26
N THR A 231 2.66 -0.65 9.55
CA THR A 231 3.37 -1.36 10.62
C THR A 231 2.36 -1.62 11.76
N PRO A 232 2.10 -2.88 12.13
CA PRO A 232 1.19 -3.23 13.24
C PRO A 232 1.63 -2.65 14.58
N GLU A 233 0.73 -2.60 15.57
CA GLU A 233 1.11 -2.27 16.95
C GLU A 233 2.01 -3.36 17.56
N ALA A 234 2.83 -3.04 18.55
CA ALA A 234 3.88 -3.96 19.00
C ALA A 234 3.34 -5.30 19.54
N THR A 235 2.18 -5.31 20.19
CA THR A 235 1.52 -6.54 20.66
C THR A 235 1.14 -7.48 19.52
N ASP A 236 0.72 -6.90 18.41
CA ASP A 236 0.24 -7.58 17.21
C ASP A 236 1.43 -8.09 16.39
N LEU A 237 2.45 -7.25 16.27
CA LEU A 237 3.69 -7.57 15.58
C LEU A 237 4.42 -8.76 16.23
N GLN A 238 4.62 -8.73 17.54
CA GLN A 238 5.30 -9.82 18.25
C GLN A 238 4.50 -11.12 18.23
N ALA A 239 3.15 -11.04 18.27
CA ALA A 239 2.32 -12.22 18.11
C ALA A 239 2.41 -12.81 16.69
N LEU A 240 2.46 -11.94 15.67
CA LEU A 240 2.64 -12.36 14.29
C LEU A 240 4.00 -13.05 14.08
N PHE A 241 5.08 -12.52 14.67
CA PHE A 241 6.39 -13.19 14.68
C PHE A 241 6.34 -14.55 15.35
N ALA A 242 5.60 -14.67 16.46
CA ALA A 242 5.44 -15.96 17.13
C ALA A 242 4.72 -16.99 16.26
N VAL A 243 3.69 -16.57 15.52
CA VAL A 243 3.02 -17.42 14.52
C VAL A 243 3.96 -17.80 13.38
N MET A 244 4.75 -16.85 12.87
CA MET A 244 5.76 -17.09 11.85
C MET A 244 6.78 -18.15 12.31
N ARG A 245 7.29 -18.04 13.54
CA ARG A 245 8.19 -19.02 14.15
C ARG A 245 7.55 -20.40 14.28
N GLU A 246 6.30 -20.49 14.78
CA GLU A 246 5.58 -21.78 14.88
C GLU A 246 5.41 -22.47 13.53
N ARG A 247 5.30 -21.69 12.45
CA ARG A 247 5.13 -22.18 11.08
C ARG A 247 6.45 -22.39 10.34
N GLY A 248 7.59 -22.12 10.96
CA GLY A 248 8.90 -22.32 10.35
C GLY A 248 9.26 -21.28 9.29
N VAL A 249 8.75 -20.05 9.40
CA VAL A 249 9.27 -18.92 8.61
C VAL A 249 10.69 -18.61 9.09
N GLY A 250 11.64 -18.46 8.15
CA GLY A 250 13.04 -18.18 8.47
C GLY A 250 13.47 -16.73 8.26
N SER A 251 12.71 -15.96 7.47
CA SER A 251 13.07 -14.58 7.11
C SER A 251 11.86 -13.72 6.80
N LEU A 252 11.98 -12.41 7.01
CA LEU A 252 10.91 -11.43 6.86
C LEU A 252 11.42 -10.12 6.25
N ALA A 253 10.66 -9.59 5.29
CA ALA A 253 10.74 -8.19 4.88
C ALA A 253 9.60 -7.38 5.51
N MET A 254 9.91 -6.22 6.11
CA MET A 254 8.90 -5.41 6.80
C MET A 254 9.01 -3.91 6.52
N GLU A 255 7.87 -3.27 6.24
CA GLU A 255 7.77 -1.83 6.19
C GLU A 255 7.77 -1.22 7.60
N VAL A 256 8.68 -0.28 7.85
CA VAL A 256 8.83 0.44 9.12
C VAL A 256 8.52 1.92 8.91
N SER A 257 7.29 2.32 9.25
CA SER A 257 6.85 3.71 9.14
C SER A 257 7.47 4.61 10.22
N SER A 258 7.58 5.92 9.96
CA SER A 258 8.04 6.88 10.98
C SER A 258 7.12 6.94 12.19
N HIS A 259 5.81 6.79 11.97
CA HIS A 259 4.82 6.66 13.03
C HIS A 259 5.11 5.45 13.92
N ALA A 260 5.50 4.32 13.34
CA ALA A 260 5.82 3.12 14.09
C ALA A 260 7.05 3.28 14.99
N LEU A 261 8.05 4.02 14.52
CA LEU A 261 9.26 4.33 15.29
C LEU A 261 8.93 5.26 16.47
N VAL A 262 8.20 6.35 16.22
CA VAL A 262 7.81 7.31 17.28
C VAL A 262 6.84 6.69 18.30
N LEU A 263 5.90 5.84 17.86
CA LEU A 263 4.88 5.23 18.72
C LEU A 263 5.33 3.91 19.38
N GLY A 264 6.60 3.52 19.25
CA GLY A 264 7.15 2.31 19.86
C GLY A 264 6.59 1.00 19.31
N ARG A 265 6.03 0.99 18.09
CA ARG A 265 5.38 -0.19 17.50
C ARG A 265 6.34 -1.31 17.15
N VAL A 266 7.61 -0.98 16.91
CA VAL A 266 8.68 -1.94 16.62
C VAL A 266 9.63 -2.11 17.81
N ASP A 267 9.21 -1.73 19.01
CA ASP A 267 9.95 -2.03 20.23
C ASP A 267 9.94 -3.55 20.48
N GLY A 268 11.06 -4.09 20.98
CA GLY A 268 11.29 -5.54 21.05
C GLY A 268 11.69 -6.18 19.72
N CYS A 269 11.90 -5.41 18.65
CA CYS A 269 12.45 -5.88 17.38
C CYS A 269 13.90 -5.40 17.20
N VAL A 270 14.77 -6.30 16.75
CA VAL A 270 16.13 -5.96 16.30
C VAL A 270 16.29 -6.51 14.89
N PHE A 271 16.27 -5.63 13.89
CA PHE A 271 16.46 -5.98 12.50
C PHE A 271 17.91 -6.38 12.23
N ASP A 272 18.14 -7.35 11.36
CA ASP A 272 19.47 -7.61 10.85
C ASP A 272 19.92 -6.46 9.97
N ILE A 273 19.04 -6.03 9.06
CA ILE A 273 19.29 -4.91 8.14
C ILE A 273 18.17 -3.89 8.24
N GLY A 274 18.51 -2.63 8.54
CA GLY A 274 17.64 -1.48 8.33
C GLY A 274 17.93 -0.84 6.97
N VAL A 275 16.90 -0.50 6.20
CA VAL A 275 17.03 0.13 4.87
C VAL A 275 16.43 1.54 4.90
N PHE A 276 17.18 2.52 4.42
CA PHE A 276 16.72 3.89 4.18
C PHE A 276 16.62 4.17 2.68
N ASN A 277 15.40 4.33 2.16
CA ASN A 277 15.19 4.62 0.74
C ASN A 277 15.35 6.10 0.38
N ASN A 278 14.62 7.00 1.03
CA ASN A 278 14.59 8.44 0.72
C ASN A 278 13.78 9.22 1.78
N LEU A 279 13.91 10.54 1.78
CA LEU A 279 13.06 11.43 2.57
C LEU A 279 12.65 12.69 1.78
N SER A 280 11.36 12.84 1.55
CA SER A 280 10.72 14.07 1.06
C SER A 280 9.54 14.47 1.95
N PRO A 281 9.04 15.74 1.86
CA PRO A 281 7.96 16.24 2.70
C PRO A 281 6.70 15.36 2.71
N GLU A 282 6.45 14.70 3.84
CA GLU A 282 5.27 13.88 4.07
C GLU A 282 4.99 13.80 5.58
N HIS A 283 3.73 13.60 5.99
CA HIS A 283 3.33 13.39 7.38
C HIS A 283 3.61 14.57 8.33
N LEU A 284 3.67 15.80 7.81
CA LEU A 284 3.87 17.03 8.60
C LEU A 284 2.64 17.43 9.43
N ASP A 285 1.53 16.69 9.30
CA ASP A 285 0.38 16.72 10.21
C ASP A 285 0.66 15.97 11.53
N PHE A 286 1.67 15.09 11.54
CA PHE A 286 2.11 14.33 12.70
C PHE A 286 3.50 14.78 13.20
N HIS A 287 4.45 14.96 12.29
CA HIS A 287 5.80 15.47 12.60
C HIS A 287 5.79 17.00 12.53
N PRO A 288 6.33 17.72 13.54
CA PRO A 288 6.32 19.18 13.54
C PRO A 288 7.04 19.80 12.34
N ASP A 289 8.14 19.18 11.91
CA ASP A 289 8.91 19.60 10.74
C ASP A 289 9.68 18.43 10.09
N MET A 290 10.48 18.76 9.07
CA MET A 290 11.32 17.78 8.35
C MET A 290 12.45 17.21 9.19
N GLU A 291 13.00 17.96 10.16
CA GLU A 291 14.06 17.46 11.03
C GLU A 291 13.49 16.41 11.98
N ASP A 292 12.34 16.67 12.61
CA ASP A 292 11.66 15.69 13.45
C ASP A 292 11.29 14.43 12.64
N TYR A 293 10.85 14.59 11.39
CA TYR A 293 10.54 13.46 10.51
C TYR A 293 11.80 12.63 10.14
N PHE A 294 12.92 13.30 9.87
CA PHE A 294 14.21 12.65 9.65
C PHE A 294 14.66 11.88 10.90
N GLN A 295 14.67 12.54 12.06
CA GLN A 295 15.06 11.95 13.34
C GLN A 295 14.17 10.75 13.69
N ALA A 296 12.87 10.81 13.41
CA ALA A 296 11.96 9.69 13.58
C ALA A 296 12.40 8.45 12.77
N LYS A 297 12.81 8.61 11.50
CA LYS A 297 13.32 7.49 10.69
C LYS A 297 14.71 7.04 11.14
N ARG A 298 15.57 7.97 11.54
CA ARG A 298 16.93 7.70 12.05
C ARG A 298 16.92 6.72 13.22
N GLN A 299 15.85 6.70 14.03
CA GLN A 299 15.69 5.76 15.16
C GLN A 299 15.84 4.28 14.75
N LEU A 300 15.54 3.92 13.48
CA LEU A 300 15.73 2.56 12.97
C LEU A 300 17.21 2.14 12.94
N PHE A 301 18.13 3.09 12.81
CA PHE A 301 19.56 2.87 12.62
C PHE A 301 20.33 3.08 13.92
N THR A 302 19.98 2.27 14.91
CA THR A 302 20.68 2.24 16.20
C THR A 302 20.94 0.79 16.59
N PRO A 303 21.97 0.48 17.41
CA PRO A 303 22.23 -0.89 17.85
C PRO A 303 21.06 -1.57 18.58
N ARG A 304 20.10 -0.79 19.11
CA ARG A 304 18.87 -1.30 19.72
C ARG A 304 17.81 -1.72 18.71
N ARG A 305 17.88 -1.24 17.47
CA ARG A 305 16.87 -1.48 16.43
C ARG A 305 17.42 -2.20 15.20
N SER A 306 18.68 -2.03 14.82
CA SER A 306 19.26 -2.77 13.70
C SER A 306 20.74 -3.12 13.92
N ARG A 307 21.20 -4.20 13.27
CA ARG A 307 22.61 -4.63 13.31
C ARG A 307 23.46 -3.93 12.24
N ALA A 308 22.87 -3.64 11.08
CA ALA A 308 23.50 -2.86 10.02
C ALA A 308 22.47 -2.01 9.25
N ALA A 309 22.99 -1.05 8.48
CA ALA A 309 22.21 -0.13 7.65
C ALA A 309 22.52 -0.31 6.15
N VAL A 310 21.49 -0.14 5.33
CA VAL A 310 21.60 0.06 3.88
C VAL A 310 20.96 1.41 3.54
N VAL A 311 21.71 2.32 2.93
CA VAL A 311 21.29 3.73 2.78
C VAL A 311 21.43 4.18 1.34
N ASN A 312 20.39 4.85 0.83
CA ASN A 312 20.43 5.48 -0.49
C ASN A 312 21.39 6.67 -0.48
N PHE A 313 22.42 6.62 -1.31
CA PHE A 313 23.40 7.68 -1.49
C PHE A 313 22.83 8.87 -2.27
N ASP A 314 21.89 8.62 -3.19
CA ASP A 314 21.37 9.63 -4.12
C ASP A 314 20.40 10.61 -3.44
N ASP A 315 19.93 10.30 -2.23
CA ASP A 315 19.02 11.12 -1.44
C ASP A 315 19.80 12.04 -0.49
N GLU A 316 19.43 13.32 -0.38
CA GLU A 316 20.12 14.29 0.48
C GLU A 316 20.14 13.85 1.96
N TYR A 317 19.00 13.39 2.48
CA TYR A 317 18.91 12.89 3.86
C TYR A 317 19.55 11.51 4.01
N GLY A 318 19.56 10.70 2.95
CA GLY A 318 20.30 9.45 2.87
C GLY A 318 21.80 9.68 2.98
N PHE A 319 22.35 10.62 2.22
CA PHE A 319 23.76 11.01 2.30
C PHE A 319 24.13 11.56 3.68
N ARG A 320 23.26 12.39 4.28
CA ARG A 320 23.42 12.85 5.67
C ARG A 320 23.46 11.67 6.64
N LEU A 321 22.47 10.77 6.59
CA LEU A 321 22.39 9.59 7.46
C LEU A 321 23.62 8.69 7.30
N LEU A 322 24.06 8.44 6.07
CA LEU A 322 25.27 7.68 5.76
C LEU A 322 26.50 8.28 6.46
N THR A 323 26.64 9.60 6.41
CA THR A 323 27.75 10.33 7.04
C THR A 323 27.70 10.20 8.56
N GLU A 324 26.54 10.48 9.18
CA GLU A 324 26.34 10.35 10.62
C GLU A 324 26.64 8.92 11.13
N LEU A 325 26.13 7.90 10.44
CA LEU A 325 26.36 6.49 10.82
C LEU A 325 27.83 6.08 10.69
N LYS A 326 28.55 6.56 9.67
CA LYS A 326 29.99 6.32 9.52
C LYS A 326 30.80 6.97 10.64
N GLU A 327 30.47 8.20 11.01
CA GLU A 327 31.11 8.91 12.13
C GLU A 327 30.87 8.22 13.49
N GLU A 328 29.69 7.63 13.66
CA GLU A 328 29.32 6.83 14.85
C GLU A 328 29.94 5.42 14.85
N GLY A 329 30.57 5.00 13.75
CA GLY A 329 31.09 3.64 13.59
C GLY A 329 30.02 2.56 13.48
N PHE A 330 28.79 2.94 13.10
CA PHE A 330 27.69 2.00 12.87
C PHE A 330 27.87 1.28 11.51
N PRO A 331 27.70 -0.04 11.41
CA PRO A 331 27.84 -0.76 10.15
C PRO A 331 26.84 -0.27 9.10
N VAL A 332 27.34 0.27 7.99
CA VAL A 332 26.50 0.85 6.93
C VAL A 332 27.08 0.55 5.54
N VAL A 333 26.19 0.21 4.61
CA VAL A 333 26.47 0.02 3.18
C VAL A 333 25.60 1.00 2.39
N SER A 334 26.18 1.68 1.42
CA SER A 334 25.48 2.65 0.58
C SER A 334 25.13 2.08 -0.79
N PHE A 335 24.07 2.60 -1.41
CA PHE A 335 23.74 2.30 -2.79
C PHE A 335 23.40 3.54 -3.62
N SER A 336 23.69 3.54 -4.91
CA SER A 336 23.37 4.61 -5.85
C SER A 336 22.80 4.07 -7.17
N ALA A 337 21.54 4.38 -7.46
CA ALA A 337 20.94 4.09 -8.76
C ALA A 337 21.41 5.08 -9.84
N GLU A 338 21.90 6.25 -9.46
CA GLU A 338 22.49 7.25 -10.36
C GLU A 338 23.94 6.92 -10.76
N GLY A 339 24.53 5.85 -10.21
CA GLY A 339 25.85 5.38 -10.61
C GLY A 339 27.00 6.08 -9.89
N HIS A 340 26.76 6.70 -8.73
CA HIS A 340 27.78 7.45 -8.00
C HIS A 340 28.96 6.55 -7.59
N PRO A 341 30.22 6.92 -7.90
CA PRO A 341 31.38 6.07 -7.69
C PRO A 341 31.74 5.86 -6.22
N ASP A 342 31.31 6.77 -5.34
CA ASP A 342 31.55 6.68 -3.88
C ASP A 342 30.51 5.82 -3.15
N ALA A 343 29.49 5.31 -3.84
CA ALA A 343 28.54 4.36 -3.29
C ALA A 343 29.10 2.93 -3.36
N ASP A 344 28.84 2.12 -2.33
CA ASP A 344 29.37 0.75 -2.24
C ASP A 344 28.74 -0.17 -3.31
N TRP A 345 27.44 0.01 -3.55
CA TRP A 345 26.72 -0.60 -4.67
C TRP A 345 26.20 0.48 -5.62
N ARG A 346 26.34 0.27 -6.93
CA ARG A 346 25.83 1.22 -7.92
C ARG A 346 25.23 0.54 -9.13
N ALA A 347 24.28 1.22 -9.78
CA ALA A 347 23.74 0.77 -11.06
C ALA A 347 24.56 1.35 -12.23
N GLU A 348 24.92 0.48 -13.18
CA GLU A 348 25.48 0.83 -14.48
C GLU A 348 24.59 0.24 -15.59
N ASP A 349 24.77 0.69 -16.84
CA ASP A 349 24.07 0.13 -18.02
C ASP A 349 22.54 0.06 -17.86
N VAL A 350 21.95 1.13 -17.29
CA VAL A 350 20.51 1.17 -17.00
C VAL A 350 19.69 1.32 -18.28
N GLU A 351 18.85 0.34 -18.56
CA GLU A 351 17.87 0.36 -19.64
C GLU A 351 16.46 0.38 -19.05
N LEU A 352 15.74 1.47 -19.31
CA LEU A 352 14.36 1.64 -18.86
C LEU A 352 13.38 1.13 -19.91
N GLY A 353 12.35 0.42 -19.50
CA GLY A 353 11.30 -0.05 -20.38
C GLY A 353 9.90 -0.03 -19.73
N PRO A 354 8.85 -0.17 -20.56
CA PRO A 354 7.46 -0.20 -20.09
C PRO A 354 7.11 -1.49 -19.32
N LEU A 355 7.89 -2.57 -19.51
CA LEU A 355 7.69 -3.87 -18.86
C LEU A 355 8.61 -4.08 -17.64
N GLY A 356 9.48 -3.12 -17.34
CA GLY A 356 10.53 -3.26 -16.33
C GLY A 356 11.79 -2.52 -16.72
N SER A 357 12.82 -2.59 -15.88
CA SER A 357 14.14 -2.03 -16.15
C SER A 357 15.22 -3.08 -15.90
N THR A 358 16.30 -3.02 -16.68
CA THR A 358 17.50 -3.84 -16.52
C THR A 358 18.71 -2.97 -16.23
N PHE A 359 19.67 -3.50 -15.48
CA PHE A 359 20.89 -2.77 -15.10
C PHE A 359 21.99 -3.76 -14.71
N THR A 360 23.23 -3.30 -14.64
CA THR A 360 24.31 -4.03 -13.97
C THR A 360 24.52 -3.45 -12.57
N ALA A 361 24.31 -4.24 -11.52
CA ALA A 361 24.71 -3.86 -10.17
C ALA A 361 26.20 -4.10 -9.99
N VAL A 362 26.94 -3.03 -9.70
CA VAL A 362 28.36 -3.09 -9.40
C VAL A 362 28.57 -2.92 -7.91
N GLY A 363 29.09 -3.96 -7.26
CA GLY A 363 29.36 -3.98 -5.83
C GLY A 363 30.83 -3.72 -5.49
N PRO A 364 31.19 -3.89 -4.20
CA PRO A 364 32.56 -3.83 -3.74
C PRO A 364 33.49 -4.77 -4.51
N ASP A 365 34.78 -4.44 -4.58
CA ASP A 365 35.81 -5.22 -5.28
C ASP A 365 35.55 -5.45 -6.78
N GLY A 366 34.66 -4.66 -7.39
CA GLY A 366 34.33 -4.73 -8.81
C GLY A 366 33.41 -5.89 -9.17
N GLN A 367 32.71 -6.48 -8.19
CA GLN A 367 31.67 -7.47 -8.45
C GLN A 367 30.62 -6.91 -9.41
N ARG A 368 30.19 -7.69 -10.41
CA ARG A 368 29.15 -7.30 -11.37
C ARG A 368 28.03 -8.34 -11.39
N VAL A 369 26.81 -7.90 -11.11
CA VAL A 369 25.62 -8.75 -11.06
C VAL A 369 24.57 -8.19 -12.02
N PRO A 370 24.11 -8.96 -13.02
CA PRO A 370 22.96 -8.56 -13.83
C PRO A 370 21.73 -8.41 -12.95
N GLY A 371 21.14 -7.21 -12.94
CA GLY A 371 19.96 -6.85 -12.19
C GLY A 371 18.77 -6.58 -13.11
N GLY A 372 17.57 -6.80 -12.57
CA GLY A 372 16.33 -6.50 -13.27
C GLY A 372 15.21 -6.24 -12.27
N VAL A 373 14.27 -5.39 -12.66
CA VAL A 373 13.06 -5.10 -11.89
C VAL A 373 11.85 -5.11 -12.82
N PRO A 374 10.81 -5.91 -12.54
CA PRO A 374 9.62 -6.03 -13.39
C PRO A 374 8.61 -4.89 -13.13
N LEU A 375 9.13 -3.69 -12.90
CA LEU A 375 8.35 -2.48 -12.62
C LEU A 375 8.94 -1.32 -13.42
N ALA A 376 8.08 -0.55 -14.07
CA ALA A 376 8.49 0.61 -14.85
C ALA A 376 9.06 1.74 -13.98
N GLY A 377 9.89 2.60 -14.57
CA GLY A 377 10.32 3.85 -13.95
C GLY A 377 11.70 3.79 -13.25
N PRO A 378 12.48 4.89 -13.32
CA PRO A 378 13.85 4.92 -12.82
C PRO A 378 13.96 4.72 -11.30
N PHE A 379 12.98 5.18 -10.52
CA PHE A 379 12.98 4.98 -9.07
C PHE A 379 12.85 3.50 -8.67
N ASN A 380 12.36 2.62 -9.56
CA ASN A 380 12.33 1.19 -9.29
C ASN A 380 13.69 0.51 -9.47
N VAL A 381 14.60 1.10 -10.25
CA VAL A 381 16.02 0.68 -10.25
C VAL A 381 16.62 0.95 -8.86
N SER A 382 16.34 2.12 -8.28
CA SER A 382 16.73 2.44 -6.90
C SER A 382 16.12 1.47 -5.88
N ASN A 383 14.82 1.19 -5.95
CA ASN A 383 14.19 0.21 -5.06
C ASN A 383 14.79 -1.21 -5.19
N ALA A 384 15.12 -1.63 -6.42
CA ALA A 384 15.73 -2.93 -6.69
C ALA A 384 17.18 -3.00 -6.21
N LEU A 385 17.95 -1.94 -6.39
CA LEU A 385 19.32 -1.86 -5.88
C LEU A 385 19.34 -1.82 -4.34
N ALA A 386 18.39 -1.13 -3.71
CA ALA A 386 18.19 -1.16 -2.26
C ALA A 386 17.91 -2.59 -1.77
N ALA A 387 17.00 -3.30 -2.44
CA ALA A 387 16.67 -4.68 -2.11
C ALA A 387 17.86 -5.62 -2.29
N LEU A 388 18.59 -5.52 -3.40
CA LEU A 388 19.80 -6.30 -3.67
C LEU A 388 20.85 -6.05 -2.58
N THR A 389 21.13 -4.79 -2.26
CA THR A 389 22.13 -4.40 -1.27
C THR A 389 21.76 -4.92 0.12
N ALA A 390 20.48 -4.86 0.50
CA ALA A 390 19.98 -5.40 1.77
C ALA A 390 20.12 -6.92 1.85
N LEU A 391 19.75 -7.65 0.79
CA LEU A 391 19.87 -9.11 0.73
C LEU A 391 21.33 -9.56 0.81
N VAL A 392 22.22 -8.90 0.06
CA VAL A 392 23.66 -9.24 0.07
C VAL A 392 24.28 -8.90 1.43
N SER A 393 23.89 -7.78 2.05
CA SER A 393 24.33 -7.43 3.40
C SER A 393 23.83 -8.42 4.46
N ALA A 394 22.68 -9.06 4.22
CA ALA A 394 22.16 -10.15 5.03
C ALA A 394 22.83 -11.52 4.75
N GLY A 395 23.80 -11.59 3.82
CA GLY A 395 24.54 -12.81 3.49
C GLY A 395 23.91 -13.66 2.38
N ILE A 396 22.90 -13.16 1.67
CA ILE A 396 22.32 -13.84 0.51
C ILE A 396 23.24 -13.67 -0.70
N ASP A 397 23.43 -14.76 -1.45
CA ASP A 397 24.21 -14.75 -2.70
C ASP A 397 23.66 -13.68 -3.68
N PRO A 398 24.50 -12.77 -4.21
CA PRO A 398 24.05 -11.67 -5.05
C PRO A 398 23.28 -12.09 -6.31
N HIS A 399 23.68 -13.20 -6.95
CA HIS A 399 22.96 -13.71 -8.13
C HIS A 399 21.58 -14.26 -7.76
N THR A 400 21.51 -15.03 -6.66
CA THR A 400 20.24 -15.53 -6.11
C THR A 400 19.30 -14.37 -5.74
N ALA A 401 19.83 -13.32 -5.10
CA ALA A 401 19.08 -12.12 -4.77
C ALA A 401 18.54 -11.42 -6.03
N ALA A 402 19.39 -11.19 -7.03
CA ALA A 402 19.00 -10.54 -8.29
C ALA A 402 17.94 -11.35 -9.07
N GLU A 403 18.10 -12.68 -9.15
CA GLU A 403 17.11 -13.57 -9.76
C GLU A 403 15.76 -13.50 -9.04
N GLY A 404 15.76 -13.52 -7.71
CA GLY A 404 14.54 -13.41 -6.91
C GLY A 404 13.82 -12.08 -7.13
N ILE A 405 14.54 -10.97 -7.11
CA ILE A 405 14.02 -9.62 -7.39
C ILE A 405 13.39 -9.57 -8.79
N ALA A 406 14.08 -10.07 -9.81
CA ALA A 406 13.59 -10.08 -11.19
C ALA A 406 12.36 -10.96 -11.41
N SER A 407 12.15 -11.98 -10.55
CA SER A 407 11.03 -12.91 -10.63
C SER A 407 9.74 -12.44 -9.95
N VAL A 408 9.77 -11.31 -9.25
CA VAL A 408 8.58 -10.78 -8.55
C VAL A 408 7.48 -10.48 -9.57
N PRO A 409 6.24 -10.98 -9.39
CA PRO A 409 5.16 -10.81 -10.39
C PRO A 409 4.69 -9.36 -10.54
N GLY A 410 5.16 -8.46 -9.68
CA GLY A 410 4.73 -7.08 -9.51
C GLY A 410 4.32 -6.80 -8.08
N VAL A 411 4.00 -5.54 -7.80
CA VAL A 411 3.56 -5.09 -6.46
C VAL A 411 2.14 -4.56 -6.58
N PRO A 412 1.16 -5.12 -5.85
CA PRO A 412 -0.23 -4.69 -5.97
C PRO A 412 -0.37 -3.19 -5.70
N GLY A 413 -1.01 -2.49 -6.65
CA GLY A 413 -1.24 -1.05 -6.58
C GLY A 413 0.01 -0.17 -6.68
N ARG A 414 1.16 -0.68 -7.11
CA ARG A 414 2.41 0.10 -7.30
C ARG A 414 2.94 -0.09 -8.72
N LEU A 415 2.67 0.87 -9.59
CA LEU A 415 2.83 0.78 -11.04
C LEU A 415 2.36 -0.59 -11.57
N GLN A 416 1.24 -1.09 -11.04
CA GLN A 416 0.75 -2.42 -11.33
C GLN A 416 0.20 -2.45 -12.75
N ARG A 417 0.88 -3.21 -13.61
CA ARG A 417 0.45 -3.40 -14.99
C ARG A 417 -0.85 -4.20 -15.06
N VAL A 418 -1.79 -3.72 -15.88
CA VAL A 418 -3.02 -4.42 -16.23
C VAL A 418 -2.94 -4.81 -17.69
N ASP A 419 -2.79 -6.11 -17.93
CA ASP A 419 -2.73 -6.67 -19.28
C ASP A 419 -3.99 -7.49 -19.55
N ALA A 420 -4.69 -7.13 -20.62
CA ALA A 420 -5.85 -7.83 -21.16
C ALA A 420 -5.74 -7.99 -22.69
N GLY A 421 -4.52 -7.98 -23.24
CA GLY A 421 -4.23 -8.15 -24.67
C GLY A 421 -4.25 -6.87 -25.50
N GLN A 422 -4.20 -5.70 -24.86
CA GLN A 422 -4.10 -4.40 -25.53
C GLN A 422 -2.67 -4.03 -25.95
N ASP A 423 -2.51 -3.05 -26.84
CA ASP A 423 -1.24 -2.57 -27.41
C ASP A 423 -0.75 -1.23 -26.83
N TYR A 424 -1.35 -0.81 -25.71
CA TYR A 424 -0.93 0.34 -24.91
C TYR A 424 -0.67 -0.09 -23.45
N LEU A 425 0.12 0.70 -22.74
CA LEU A 425 0.44 0.44 -21.35
C LEU A 425 -0.76 0.84 -20.47
N ALA A 426 -1.19 -0.03 -19.57
CA ALA A 426 -2.24 0.28 -18.60
C ALA A 426 -1.74 -0.03 -17.18
N ILE A 427 -1.83 0.96 -16.29
CA ILE A 427 -1.22 0.93 -14.95
C ILE A 427 -2.21 1.37 -13.88
N VAL A 428 -2.18 0.71 -12.73
CA VAL A 428 -2.81 1.15 -11.47
C VAL A 428 -1.72 1.51 -10.46
N ASP A 429 -1.84 2.68 -9.80
CA ASP A 429 -0.89 3.13 -8.79
C ASP A 429 -1.54 3.86 -7.59
N TYR A 430 -0.92 3.72 -6.42
CA TYR A 430 -1.36 4.30 -5.14
C TYR A 430 -1.04 5.79 -4.95
N ALA A 431 -0.41 6.46 -5.92
CA ALA A 431 -0.05 7.87 -5.83
C ALA A 431 -1.28 8.75 -5.52
N HIS A 432 -1.37 9.21 -4.27
CA HIS A 432 -2.49 9.98 -3.73
C HIS A 432 -2.04 11.28 -3.04
N LYS A 433 -0.82 11.73 -3.36
CA LYS A 433 -0.17 12.98 -2.89
C LYS A 433 0.47 13.69 -4.10
N PRO A 434 0.61 15.03 -4.10
CA PRO A 434 1.12 15.78 -5.24
C PRO A 434 2.43 15.22 -5.80
N ASP A 435 3.48 15.15 -4.98
CA ASP A 435 4.82 14.68 -5.40
C ASP A 435 4.82 13.24 -5.91
N ALA A 436 4.00 12.37 -5.31
CA ALA A 436 3.86 10.97 -5.75
C ALA A 436 3.18 10.89 -7.12
N VAL A 437 2.14 11.72 -7.36
CA VAL A 437 1.45 11.81 -8.65
C VAL A 437 2.40 12.34 -9.72
N GLU A 438 3.15 13.40 -9.43
CA GLU A 438 4.15 13.95 -10.35
C GLU A 438 5.23 12.91 -10.69
N SER A 439 5.79 12.26 -9.67
CA SER A 439 6.85 11.24 -9.84
C SER A 439 6.40 10.09 -10.74
N VAL A 440 5.18 9.59 -10.54
CA VAL A 440 4.60 8.51 -11.35
C VAL A 440 4.38 8.96 -12.79
N LEU A 441 3.81 10.15 -13.01
CA LEU A 441 3.57 10.69 -14.35
C LEU A 441 4.88 10.95 -15.10
N TYR A 442 5.91 11.49 -14.44
CA TYR A 442 7.24 11.65 -15.03
C TYR A 442 7.87 10.31 -15.40
N ALA A 443 7.76 9.30 -14.54
CA ALA A 443 8.32 7.99 -14.79
C ALA A 443 7.65 7.29 -15.98
N VAL A 444 6.31 7.34 -16.06
CA VAL A 444 5.58 6.74 -17.18
C VAL A 444 5.81 7.50 -18.47
N ARG A 445 5.90 8.84 -18.44
CA ARG A 445 6.21 9.63 -19.64
C ARG A 445 7.56 9.25 -20.27
N LYS A 446 8.58 8.89 -19.47
CA LYS A 446 9.88 8.44 -19.99
C LYS A 446 9.84 7.13 -20.78
N VAL A 447 8.79 6.34 -20.61
CA VAL A 447 8.61 5.03 -21.28
C VAL A 447 7.38 5.00 -22.19
N THR A 448 6.75 6.16 -22.45
CA THR A 448 5.56 6.29 -23.30
C THR A 448 5.93 7.09 -24.54
N ASP A 449 5.78 6.49 -25.72
CA ASP A 449 6.01 7.17 -27.00
C ASP A 449 4.80 8.01 -27.42
N GLY A 450 3.59 7.56 -27.08
CA GLY A 450 2.32 8.23 -27.38
C GLY A 450 1.80 9.17 -26.28
N ALA A 451 0.48 9.24 -26.17
CA ALA A 451 -0.22 10.05 -25.19
C ALA A 451 -0.30 9.39 -23.81
N VAL A 452 -0.35 10.21 -22.77
CA VAL A 452 -0.59 9.80 -21.38
C VAL A 452 -2.00 10.22 -20.97
N HIS A 453 -2.84 9.23 -20.65
CA HIS A 453 -4.19 9.43 -20.12
C HIS A 453 -4.22 9.01 -18.65
N ALA A 454 -4.53 9.94 -17.75
CA ALA A 454 -4.45 9.69 -16.31
C ALA A 454 -5.77 9.99 -15.60
N VAL A 455 -6.19 9.08 -14.72
CA VAL A 455 -7.41 9.17 -13.91
C VAL A 455 -7.00 9.35 -12.45
N LEU A 456 -7.54 10.35 -11.76
CA LEU A 456 -7.20 10.61 -10.36
C LEU A 456 -8.38 11.19 -9.59
N GLY A 457 -8.51 10.75 -8.34
CA GLY A 457 -9.42 11.34 -7.36
C GLY A 457 -8.72 11.70 -6.06
N CYS A 458 -9.44 12.36 -5.15
CA CYS A 458 -8.99 12.68 -3.81
C CYS A 458 -9.99 12.15 -2.78
N GLY A 459 -9.49 11.61 -1.67
CA GLY A 459 -10.35 11.17 -0.57
C GLY A 459 -10.90 12.35 0.24
N GLY A 460 -12.16 12.26 0.66
CA GLY A 460 -12.78 13.16 1.64
C GLY A 460 -12.40 12.81 3.08
N ASP A 461 -12.69 13.69 4.02
CA ASP A 461 -12.26 13.66 5.43
C ASP A 461 -10.74 13.47 5.57
N ARG A 462 -9.99 14.09 4.66
CA ARG A 462 -8.53 14.10 4.57
C ARG A 462 -8.06 15.50 4.22
N ASP A 463 -6.75 15.74 4.32
CA ASP A 463 -6.14 17.03 4.03
C ASP A 463 -6.65 17.63 2.70
N PRO A 464 -7.39 18.76 2.76
CA PRO A 464 -7.92 19.39 1.57
C PRO A 464 -6.88 20.19 0.77
N HIS A 465 -5.76 20.58 1.38
CA HIS A 465 -4.78 21.47 0.76
C HIS A 465 -4.04 20.82 -0.41
N LYS A 466 -3.97 19.48 -0.45
CA LYS A 466 -3.35 18.75 -1.56
C LYS A 466 -4.21 18.69 -2.83
N ARG A 467 -5.54 18.92 -2.74
CA ARG A 467 -6.49 18.69 -3.86
C ARG A 467 -6.17 19.56 -5.08
N PRO A 468 -5.93 20.89 -4.94
CA PRO A 468 -5.58 21.72 -6.08
C PRO A 468 -4.25 21.31 -6.72
N ALA A 469 -3.21 21.06 -5.91
CA ALA A 469 -1.90 20.66 -6.40
C ALA A 469 -1.96 19.32 -7.17
N MET A 470 -2.73 18.35 -6.69
CA MET A 470 -2.94 17.08 -7.40
C MET A 470 -3.69 17.26 -8.74
N GLY A 471 -4.71 18.13 -8.79
CA GLY A 471 -5.39 18.47 -10.04
C GLY A 471 -4.48 19.17 -11.05
N ALA A 472 -3.64 20.10 -10.57
CA ALA A 472 -2.64 20.78 -11.38
C ALA A 472 -1.58 19.82 -11.93
N ALA A 473 -1.03 18.93 -11.09
CA ALA A 473 -0.06 17.92 -11.48
C ALA A 473 -0.60 17.01 -12.59
N LEU A 474 -1.82 16.48 -12.42
CA LEU A 474 -2.46 15.63 -13.42
C LEU A 474 -2.66 16.39 -14.74
N ALA A 475 -3.17 17.61 -14.67
CA ALA A 475 -3.46 18.42 -15.86
C ALA A 475 -2.20 18.88 -16.60
N ARG A 476 -1.07 19.08 -15.90
CA ARG A 476 0.21 19.48 -16.51
C ARG A 476 0.96 18.30 -17.13
N LEU A 477 0.89 17.11 -16.51
CA LEU A 477 1.77 15.99 -16.86
C LEU A 477 1.09 14.87 -17.67
N SER A 478 -0.19 15.03 -17.98
CA SER A 478 -0.94 14.11 -18.87
C SER A 478 -1.52 14.85 -20.07
N ASP A 479 -1.65 14.15 -21.19
CA ASP A 479 -2.35 14.67 -22.38
C ASP A 479 -3.87 14.68 -22.16
N THR A 480 -4.37 13.74 -21.33
CA THR A 480 -5.74 13.76 -20.82
C THR A 480 -5.76 13.49 -19.32
N ALA A 481 -6.28 14.45 -18.56
CA ALA A 481 -6.51 14.38 -17.12
C ALA A 481 -7.99 14.14 -16.85
N VAL A 482 -8.35 13.00 -16.25
CA VAL A 482 -9.72 12.68 -15.84
C VAL A 482 -9.82 12.79 -14.32
N LEU A 483 -10.48 13.84 -13.85
CA LEU A 483 -10.72 14.07 -12.43
C LEU A 483 -11.98 13.31 -12.00
N THR A 484 -11.87 12.48 -10.97
CA THR A 484 -12.93 11.56 -10.55
C THR A 484 -13.03 11.39 -9.03
N SER A 485 -14.05 10.66 -8.57
CA SER A 485 -14.22 10.31 -7.16
C SER A 485 -13.23 9.22 -6.72
N ASP A 486 -12.73 9.34 -5.49
CA ASP A 486 -11.98 8.30 -4.77
C ASP A 486 -12.89 7.76 -3.65
N ASN A 487 -12.51 7.90 -2.39
CA ASN A 487 -13.36 7.68 -1.22
C ASN A 487 -13.87 9.04 -0.71
N PRO A 488 -15.03 9.54 -1.14
CA PRO A 488 -15.55 10.84 -0.68
C PRO A 488 -15.93 10.83 0.80
N ARG A 489 -16.19 9.65 1.40
CA ARG A 489 -16.57 9.51 2.82
C ARG A 489 -17.77 10.40 3.14
N SER A 490 -17.66 11.30 4.11
CA SER A 490 -18.76 12.20 4.49
C SER A 490 -18.81 13.51 3.69
N GLU A 491 -17.81 13.79 2.85
CA GLU A 491 -17.77 14.98 2.00
C GLU A 491 -18.56 14.82 0.70
N ASP A 492 -19.00 15.94 0.13
CA ASP A 492 -19.59 16.00 -1.21
C ASP A 492 -18.51 15.72 -2.29
N PRO A 493 -18.65 14.64 -3.10
CA PRO A 493 -17.73 14.34 -4.19
C PRO A 493 -17.51 15.52 -5.15
N LEU A 494 -18.57 16.29 -5.46
CA LEU A 494 -18.49 17.41 -6.38
C LEU A 494 -17.66 18.57 -5.82
N ALA A 495 -17.68 18.77 -4.50
CA ALA A 495 -16.86 19.77 -3.84
C ALA A 495 -15.36 19.41 -3.90
N ILE A 496 -15.03 18.13 -3.70
CA ILE A 496 -13.66 17.61 -3.86
C ILE A 496 -13.18 17.83 -5.30
N LEU A 497 -14.02 17.44 -6.27
CA LEU A 497 -13.74 17.59 -7.69
C LEU A 497 -13.58 19.06 -8.11
N ALA A 498 -14.39 19.96 -7.59
CA ALA A 498 -14.27 21.39 -7.84
C ALA A 498 -12.93 21.95 -7.36
N ALA A 499 -12.42 21.50 -6.20
CA ALA A 499 -11.10 21.89 -5.69
C ALA A 499 -9.95 21.40 -6.60
N MET A 500 -10.03 20.15 -7.07
CA MET A 500 -9.05 19.60 -8.02
C MET A 500 -9.10 20.35 -9.36
N LEU A 501 -10.30 20.61 -9.87
CA LEU A 501 -10.50 21.36 -11.10
C LEU A 501 -9.97 22.79 -11.00
N GLY A 502 -10.10 23.43 -9.83
CA GLY A 502 -9.51 24.74 -9.55
C GLY A 502 -8.00 24.77 -9.81
N GLY A 503 -7.26 23.81 -9.25
CA GLY A 503 -5.82 23.70 -9.50
C GLY A 503 -5.47 23.36 -10.95
N ALA A 504 -6.24 22.46 -11.59
CA ALA A 504 -6.09 22.17 -13.02
C ALA A 504 -6.32 23.42 -13.91
N ALA A 505 -7.25 24.30 -13.51
CA ALA A 505 -7.58 25.52 -14.24
C ALA A 505 -6.47 26.57 -14.17
N GLU A 506 -5.67 26.58 -13.10
CA GLU A 506 -4.52 27.46 -12.91
C GLU A 506 -3.30 27.08 -13.77
N VAL A 507 -3.24 25.84 -14.26
CA VAL A 507 -2.19 25.41 -15.20
C VAL A 507 -2.32 26.21 -16.51
N PRO A 508 -1.23 26.85 -17.00
CA PRO A 508 -1.26 27.60 -18.26
C PRO A 508 -1.78 26.75 -19.42
N ALA A 509 -2.63 27.32 -20.27
CA ALA A 509 -3.31 26.57 -21.33
C ALA A 509 -2.38 25.84 -22.34
N HIS A 510 -1.11 26.25 -22.44
CA HIS A 510 -0.11 25.61 -23.31
C HIS A 510 0.66 24.46 -22.63
N GLU A 511 0.60 24.36 -21.29
CA GLU A 511 1.13 23.24 -20.50
C GLU A 511 0.02 22.25 -20.11
N ARG A 512 -1.24 22.67 -20.24
CA ARG A 512 -2.39 21.94 -19.74
C ARG A 512 -2.93 20.98 -20.80
N GLY A 513 -2.97 19.69 -20.46
CA GLY A 513 -3.67 18.66 -21.22
C GLY A 513 -5.19 18.86 -21.22
N THR A 514 -5.89 17.94 -21.90
CA THR A 514 -7.36 17.94 -21.89
C THR A 514 -7.86 17.53 -20.51
N VAL A 515 -8.64 18.39 -19.83
CA VAL A 515 -9.21 18.08 -18.52
C VAL A 515 -10.66 17.64 -18.66
N LEU A 516 -10.97 16.48 -18.13
CA LEU A 516 -12.31 15.88 -18.07
C LEU A 516 -12.74 15.75 -16.61
N LEU A 517 -14.03 15.93 -16.36
CA LEU A 517 -14.65 15.74 -15.06
C LEU A 517 -15.66 14.61 -15.17
N GLU A 518 -15.45 13.53 -14.43
CA GLU A 518 -16.35 12.38 -14.41
C GLU A 518 -16.40 11.84 -12.98
N GLU A 519 -17.54 12.03 -12.30
CA GLU A 519 -17.68 11.67 -10.88
C GLU A 519 -17.61 10.15 -10.68
N ASP A 520 -18.23 9.36 -11.57
CA ASP A 520 -18.22 7.92 -11.47
C ASP A 520 -16.84 7.37 -11.86
N ARG A 521 -16.15 6.76 -10.89
CA ARG A 521 -14.77 6.29 -11.08
C ARG A 521 -14.65 5.26 -12.20
N ALA A 522 -15.64 4.37 -12.35
CA ALA A 522 -15.62 3.38 -13.43
C ALA A 522 -15.83 4.05 -14.80
N ALA A 523 -16.72 5.04 -14.90
CA ALA A 523 -16.92 5.83 -16.11
C ALA A 523 -15.67 6.64 -16.46
N ALA A 524 -14.98 7.20 -15.47
CA ALA A 524 -13.72 7.92 -15.67
C ALA A 524 -12.62 7.01 -16.24
N ILE A 525 -12.49 5.79 -15.70
CA ILE A 525 -11.57 4.76 -16.21
C ILE A 525 -11.93 4.37 -17.65
N ARG A 526 -13.22 4.09 -17.94
CA ARG A 526 -13.68 3.81 -19.31
C ARG A 526 -13.39 4.97 -20.27
N ALA A 527 -13.56 6.22 -19.81
CA ALA A 527 -13.28 7.39 -20.62
C ALA A 527 -11.79 7.52 -20.97
N ALA A 528 -10.88 7.24 -20.04
CA ALA A 528 -9.44 7.21 -20.33
C ALA A 528 -9.09 6.07 -21.30
N VAL A 529 -9.60 4.85 -21.04
CA VAL A 529 -9.38 3.68 -21.90
C VAL A 529 -9.90 3.90 -23.32
N ALA A 530 -11.03 4.57 -23.50
CA ALA A 530 -11.61 4.84 -24.82
C ALA A 530 -10.75 5.75 -25.71
N ARG A 531 -9.76 6.46 -25.14
CA ARG A 531 -8.90 7.42 -25.85
C ARG A 531 -7.52 6.87 -26.22
N ALA A 532 -7.09 5.78 -25.59
CA ALA A 532 -5.72 5.30 -25.73
C ALA A 532 -5.45 4.70 -27.13
N GLU A 533 -4.47 5.17 -27.85
CA GLU A 533 -4.02 4.56 -29.11
C GLU A 533 -2.80 3.64 -28.87
N PRO A 534 -2.40 2.82 -29.85
CA PRO A 534 -1.21 1.98 -29.71
C PRO A 534 0.03 2.83 -29.37
N GLY A 535 0.78 2.44 -28.33
CA GLY A 535 1.93 3.21 -27.83
C GLY A 535 1.60 4.27 -26.76
N ASP A 536 0.32 4.48 -26.45
CA ASP A 536 -0.12 5.34 -25.34
C ASP A 536 0.04 4.64 -23.98
N SER A 537 -0.21 5.42 -22.91
CA SER A 537 -0.28 4.95 -21.54
C SER A 537 -1.57 5.41 -20.85
N VAL A 538 -2.27 4.48 -20.19
CA VAL A 538 -3.42 4.74 -19.30
C VAL A 538 -3.01 4.51 -17.86
N LEU A 539 -3.19 5.51 -17.00
CA LEU A 539 -2.89 5.43 -15.57
C LEU A 539 -4.14 5.65 -14.74
N VAL A 540 -4.36 4.78 -13.76
CA VAL A 540 -5.40 4.93 -12.73
C VAL A 540 -4.70 5.13 -11.39
N LEU A 541 -4.82 6.33 -10.84
CA LEU A 541 -4.06 6.79 -9.68
C LEU A 541 -4.99 6.98 -8.45
N GLY A 542 -4.40 6.91 -7.26
CA GLY A 542 -5.03 7.23 -5.99
C GLY A 542 -5.26 6.01 -5.10
N LYS A 543 -6.08 5.04 -5.55
CA LYS A 543 -6.47 3.87 -4.72
C LYS A 543 -5.44 2.76 -4.71
N GLY A 544 -4.72 2.54 -5.81
CA GLY A 544 -3.70 1.49 -5.91
C GLY A 544 -4.28 0.09 -5.60
N HIS A 545 -3.96 -0.43 -4.42
CA HIS A 545 -4.41 -1.74 -3.93
C HIS A 545 -5.69 -1.66 -3.06
N GLU A 546 -6.15 -0.45 -2.72
CA GLU A 546 -7.32 -0.27 -1.89
C GLU A 546 -8.58 -0.73 -2.60
N GLN A 547 -9.30 -1.64 -1.95
CA GLN A 547 -10.59 -2.14 -2.41
C GLN A 547 -11.74 -1.38 -1.76
N GLY A 548 -12.79 -1.18 -2.54
CA GLY A 548 -14.02 -0.53 -2.16
C GLY A 548 -14.01 0.99 -2.29
N GLN A 549 -15.20 1.58 -2.26
CA GLN A 549 -15.43 3.03 -2.32
C GLN A 549 -16.34 3.44 -1.17
N ASP A 550 -15.82 4.21 -0.21
CA ASP A 550 -16.58 4.72 0.94
C ASP A 550 -17.36 5.98 0.57
N ILE A 551 -18.68 5.86 0.58
CA ILE A 551 -19.63 6.96 0.33
C ILE A 551 -20.62 7.00 1.49
N ALA A 552 -20.57 8.07 2.28
CA ALA A 552 -21.42 8.30 3.44
C ALA A 552 -21.47 7.13 4.44
N GLY A 553 -20.32 6.45 4.65
CA GLY A 553 -20.20 5.32 5.57
C GLY A 553 -20.61 3.97 4.99
N VAL A 554 -20.96 3.91 3.70
CA VAL A 554 -21.22 2.67 2.96
C VAL A 554 -20.04 2.37 2.04
N VAL A 555 -19.33 1.28 2.29
CA VAL A 555 -18.25 0.79 1.43
C VAL A 555 -18.84 -0.06 0.31
N ARG A 556 -18.85 0.47 -0.91
CA ARG A 556 -19.27 -0.25 -2.12
C ARG A 556 -18.09 -1.03 -2.71
N PRO A 557 -18.24 -2.27 -3.18
CA PRO A 557 -17.14 -2.99 -3.85
C PRO A 557 -16.62 -2.23 -5.06
N PHE A 558 -15.30 -2.08 -5.15
CA PHE A 558 -14.61 -1.40 -6.26
C PHE A 558 -13.14 -1.82 -6.27
N ASP A 559 -12.58 -2.18 -7.42
CA ASP A 559 -11.16 -2.48 -7.58
C ASP A 559 -10.67 -1.85 -8.90
N ASP A 560 -9.72 -0.92 -8.81
CA ASP A 560 -9.16 -0.21 -9.97
C ASP A 560 -8.59 -1.18 -11.01
N VAL A 561 -7.98 -2.28 -10.56
CA VAL A 561 -7.36 -3.29 -11.43
C VAL A 561 -8.42 -4.07 -12.19
N GLU A 562 -9.50 -4.47 -11.52
CA GLU A 562 -10.60 -5.19 -12.15
C GLU A 562 -11.37 -4.31 -13.12
N VAL A 563 -11.70 -3.09 -12.71
CA VAL A 563 -12.45 -2.12 -13.53
C VAL A 563 -11.64 -1.68 -14.75
N LEU A 564 -10.34 -1.44 -14.61
CA LEU A 564 -9.46 -1.14 -15.75
C LEU A 564 -9.39 -2.33 -16.70
N ARG A 565 -9.25 -3.56 -16.19
CA ARG A 565 -9.22 -4.78 -17.01
C ARG A 565 -10.52 -4.98 -17.79
N GLU A 566 -11.66 -4.73 -17.16
CA GLU A 566 -12.98 -4.81 -17.80
C GLU A 566 -13.11 -3.76 -18.90
N ALA A 567 -12.79 -2.50 -18.61
CA ALA A 567 -12.84 -1.41 -19.59
C ALA A 567 -11.98 -1.70 -20.84
N ILE A 568 -10.79 -2.30 -20.66
CA ILE A 568 -9.93 -2.71 -21.77
C ILE A 568 -10.62 -3.80 -22.61
N ARG A 569 -11.17 -4.84 -21.97
CA ARG A 569 -11.86 -5.94 -22.68
C ARG A 569 -13.09 -5.47 -23.46
N GLU A 570 -13.89 -4.59 -22.87
CA GLU A 570 -15.07 -3.99 -23.52
C GLU A 570 -14.69 -3.26 -24.81
N ARG A 571 -13.58 -2.51 -24.78
CA ARG A 571 -13.07 -1.79 -25.94
C ARG A 571 -12.58 -2.75 -27.02
N THR A 572 -11.80 -3.76 -26.66
CA THR A 572 -11.30 -4.76 -27.60
C THR A 572 -12.44 -5.52 -28.28
N HIS A 573 -13.48 -5.89 -27.55
CA HIS A 573 -14.67 -6.55 -28.11
C HIS A 573 -15.47 -5.62 -29.04
N SER A 574 -15.55 -4.33 -28.73
CA SER A 574 -16.22 -3.34 -29.57
C SER A 574 -15.44 -3.02 -30.86
N ALA A 575 -14.13 -3.29 -30.89
CA ALA A 575 -13.25 -3.07 -32.03
C ALA A 575 -13.20 -4.25 -33.02
N VAL A 576 -13.72 -5.43 -32.67
CA VAL A 576 -13.86 -6.55 -33.61
C VAL A 576 -15.06 -6.30 -34.54
N PRO A 577 -14.89 -6.16 -35.86
CA PRO A 577 -16.02 -5.99 -36.75
C PRO A 577 -16.89 -7.26 -36.73
N ALA A 578 -18.20 -7.09 -36.59
CA ALA A 578 -19.16 -8.17 -36.71
C ALA A 578 -18.91 -8.98 -38.00
N PRO A 579 -18.98 -10.32 -37.98
CA PRO A 579 -18.80 -11.11 -39.18
C PRO A 579 -19.83 -10.64 -40.21
N ALA A 580 -19.34 -10.30 -41.41
CA ALA A 580 -20.17 -9.80 -42.50
C ALA A 580 -21.40 -10.69 -42.68
N ALA A 581 -22.58 -10.10 -42.53
CA ALA A 581 -23.84 -10.78 -42.77
C ALA A 581 -23.78 -11.44 -44.15
N SER A 582 -24.09 -12.74 -44.21
CA SER A 582 -24.11 -13.48 -45.47
C SER A 582 -25.03 -12.78 -46.47
N PRO A 583 -24.64 -12.68 -47.75
CA PRO A 583 -25.44 -11.98 -48.74
C PRO A 583 -26.81 -12.67 -48.87
N PRO A 584 -27.89 -11.90 -49.14
CA PRO A 584 -29.22 -12.46 -49.27
C PRO A 584 -29.25 -13.44 -50.46
N PRO A 585 -30.06 -14.51 -50.38
CA PRO A 585 -30.14 -15.49 -51.45
C PRO A 585 -30.62 -14.83 -52.74
N ALA A 586 -29.92 -15.12 -53.84
CA ALA A 586 -30.22 -14.61 -55.17
C ALA A 586 -31.63 -15.05 -55.62
N THR A 587 -32.40 -14.09 -56.14
CA THR A 587 -33.70 -14.32 -56.78
C THR A 587 -33.52 -15.16 -58.06
N PRO A 588 -34.39 -16.15 -58.33
CA PRO A 588 -34.29 -16.97 -59.52
C PRO A 588 -34.74 -16.17 -60.76
N SER A 589 -33.89 -16.15 -61.78
CA SER A 589 -34.17 -15.58 -63.10
C SER A 589 -35.09 -16.49 -63.94
N SER A 590 -36.03 -15.86 -64.64
CA SER A 590 -36.96 -16.48 -65.59
C SER A 590 -36.25 -17.06 -66.85
N PRO A 591 -36.84 -18.07 -67.53
CA PRO A 591 -36.15 -18.84 -68.57
C PRO A 591 -36.22 -18.20 -69.96
N VAL A 592 -35.16 -18.40 -70.75
CA VAL A 592 -35.04 -18.09 -72.20
C VAL A 592 -35.33 -19.37 -73.01
N PRO A 593 -35.98 -19.30 -74.20
CA PRO A 593 -36.51 -20.48 -74.87
C PRO A 593 -35.48 -21.25 -75.71
N SER A 594 -35.83 -22.51 -75.91
CA SER A 594 -35.12 -23.62 -76.56
C SER A 594 -34.86 -23.47 -78.06
N SER A 595 -33.72 -23.99 -78.53
CA SER A 595 -33.40 -24.30 -79.94
C SER A 595 -33.26 -25.83 -80.16
N PRO A 596 -33.47 -26.36 -81.39
CA PRO A 596 -33.69 -27.79 -81.68
C PRO A 596 -32.40 -28.57 -82.10
N PRO A 597 -32.46 -29.91 -82.31
CA PRO A 597 -31.35 -30.85 -82.08
C PRO A 597 -30.45 -31.09 -83.32
N PRO A 598 -29.30 -31.79 -83.16
CA PRO A 598 -28.28 -31.91 -84.20
C PRO A 598 -28.37 -33.22 -85.02
N HIS A 599 -27.83 -33.18 -86.24
CA HIS A 599 -27.46 -34.35 -87.05
C HIS A 599 -25.95 -34.60 -86.96
N PRO A 600 -25.49 -35.86 -87.09
CA PRO A 600 -24.08 -36.23 -86.93
C PRO A 600 -23.34 -36.29 -88.28
N ASP A 601 -22.02 -36.06 -88.26
CA ASP A 601 -21.03 -36.83 -89.02
C ASP A 601 -19.58 -36.42 -88.65
N LEU A 602 -18.73 -37.44 -88.45
CA LEU A 602 -17.26 -37.44 -88.45
C LEU A 602 -16.77 -37.67 -89.91
N PRO A 603 -15.46 -37.76 -90.26
CA PRO A 603 -14.21 -37.68 -89.47
C PRO A 603 -13.10 -36.81 -90.15
N THR A 604 -11.94 -36.66 -89.49
CA THR A 604 -10.57 -37.04 -89.97
C THR A 604 -9.42 -36.13 -89.51
N GLU A 605 -8.40 -36.83 -88.99
CA GLU A 605 -6.95 -36.65 -89.19
C GLU A 605 -6.10 -35.59 -88.43
N ASN A 606 -5.22 -36.17 -87.62
CA ASN A 606 -3.74 -36.11 -87.64
C ASN A 606 -2.97 -34.97 -86.94
N HIS A 607 -1.97 -35.48 -86.18
CA HIS A 607 -0.67 -34.90 -85.89
C HIS A 607 -0.66 -33.71 -84.90
N ARG A 608 0.31 -33.54 -84.00
CA ARG A 608 1.53 -34.26 -83.61
C ARG A 608 2.05 -33.53 -82.34
N THR A 609 2.82 -34.26 -81.53
CA THR A 609 3.95 -33.80 -80.66
C THR A 609 3.69 -32.70 -79.63
N ASP A 610 3.79 -33.03 -78.34
CA ASP A 610 5.04 -33.12 -77.57
C ASP A 610 5.72 -31.76 -77.33
N ASP A 611 5.63 -31.36 -76.06
CA ASP A 611 6.77 -31.10 -75.18
C ASP A 611 7.09 -29.64 -74.79
N GLN A 612 7.42 -29.54 -73.50
CA GLN A 612 8.23 -28.56 -72.78
C GLN A 612 7.59 -27.31 -72.14
N ASN A 613 7.47 -27.44 -70.81
CA ASN A 613 8.06 -26.55 -69.78
C ASN A 613 7.89 -25.04 -69.92
N ARG A 614 7.06 -24.48 -69.04
CA ARG A 614 7.53 -23.66 -67.91
C ARG A 614 6.48 -23.54 -66.82
#